data_AF-A0AAU4P7J2-F1
#
_entry.id   AF-A0AAU4P7J2-F1
#
_cell.length_a   1.000
_cell.length_b   1.000
_cell.length_c   1.000
_cell.angle_alpha   90.00
_cell.angle_beta   90.00
_cell.angle_gamma   90.00
#
_symmetry.space_group_name_H-M   'P 1'
#
loop_
_entity.id
_entity.type
_entity.pdbx_description
1 polymer ?
#
loop_
_entity_poly.entity_id
_entity_poly.type
_entity_poly.pdbx_seq_one_letter_code
_entity_poly.pdbx_strand_id
1 'polypeptide(L)'
;MGELRADWRLRLRRGGPDGEVCGAGVLLTQDRMLTCAHVVGEADARMWVEFAENPGIPPVAARVAPDGWLPGRDGSAREDIAVLALDSPRPQAAPAPLGRRMERGGEVWIGGYSQAFDDGMWLTGRISGLHGAWVQLDAGRNVEVVRPGFSGAAVQTRGEGPHTDRVVGLVVSWRGDLELELPDDNDLAFSYMIPVDRIADLVPLVAELSGPDGWDSGLSERLRDWFTGVDQPAVRVGVVPHGGGRDRTLRHQLHRAHLVHRCGRTRPEELVETLVAQLRPPRHQRNAYRDWLLEGGDEPERSLAGRPAGSGPVLAVIGLDEDPDPGALVPLLARVRTLGFRLLVIFRSGEGAVLEEVARDLLVPALDERAEELVRGTERFEREWVRLNGLLDSASMAPRPDTDAATRRRQLRALRSLADPREQLASLKQLLRELRADLDARSRSLPARLPGQRTGPGPAAGP
;
A
#
# COMPACT_ATOMS: atom_id res chain seq x y z
N MET A 1 -3.53 -12.36 13.29
CA MET A 1 -2.25 -11.98 13.92
C MET A 1 -1.67 -10.91 13.03
N GLY A 2 -1.82 -9.63 13.41
CA GLY A 2 -1.38 -8.50 12.57
C GLY A 2 0.12 -8.58 12.31
N GLU A 3 0.57 -8.06 11.16
CA GLU A 3 1.98 -8.06 10.78
C GLU A 3 2.83 -7.47 11.92
N LEU A 4 3.69 -8.29 12.52
CA LEU A 4 4.69 -7.88 13.52
C LEU A 4 5.80 -7.01 12.90
N ARG A 5 5.76 -6.81 11.57
CA ARG A 5 6.76 -6.13 10.75
C ARG A 5 6.19 -4.84 10.18
N ALA A 6 7.00 -3.79 10.18
CA ALA A 6 6.64 -2.49 9.66
C ALA A 6 7.77 -1.94 8.77
N ASP A 7 7.42 -1.54 7.55
CA ASP A 7 8.39 -0.98 6.59
C ASP A 7 8.94 0.37 7.04
N TRP A 8 8.21 1.10 7.88
CA TRP A 8 8.59 2.46 8.26
C TRP A 8 9.57 2.55 9.43
N ARG A 9 9.95 1.42 10.04
CA ARG A 9 10.97 1.40 11.10
C ARG A 9 12.34 1.21 10.49
N LEU A 10 13.19 2.18 10.76
CA LEU A 10 14.48 2.33 10.08
C LEU A 10 15.61 2.14 11.07
N ARG A 11 16.67 1.48 10.61
CA ARG A 11 17.97 1.37 11.27
C ARG A 11 18.96 2.28 10.55
N LEU A 12 19.71 3.08 11.29
CA LEU A 12 20.63 4.07 10.74
C LEU A 12 22.08 3.70 11.02
N ARG A 13 22.90 3.77 9.97
CA ARG A 13 24.36 3.65 10.06
C ARG A 13 25.03 4.94 9.62
N ARG A 14 26.14 5.29 10.27
CA ARG A 14 26.94 6.46 9.91
C ARG A 14 27.95 6.12 8.82
N GLY A 15 28.08 6.99 7.82
CA GLY A 15 29.06 6.86 6.75
C GLY A 15 28.60 5.91 5.63
N GLY A 16 28.72 4.60 5.84
CA GLY A 16 28.54 3.59 4.79
C GLY A 16 27.63 2.41 5.19
N PRO A 17 27.36 1.48 4.25
CA PRO A 17 26.52 0.30 4.49
C PRO A 17 27.06 -0.62 5.58
N ASP A 18 28.39 -0.73 5.70
CA ASP A 18 29.06 -1.51 6.75
C ASP A 18 29.40 -0.65 7.98
N GLY A 19 28.88 0.58 8.05
CA GLY A 19 29.08 1.51 9.16
C GLY A 19 28.41 1.02 10.45
N GLU A 20 28.82 1.59 11.58
CA GLU A 20 28.22 1.26 12.87
C GLU A 20 26.75 1.71 12.94
N VAL A 21 25.90 0.87 13.53
CA VAL A 21 24.51 1.24 13.85
C VAL A 21 24.54 2.30 14.94
N CYS A 22 24.04 3.48 14.60
CA CYS A 22 24.11 4.67 15.46
C CYS A 22 22.75 5.15 15.95
N GLY A 23 21.64 4.61 15.42
CA GLY A 23 20.31 4.97 15.86
C GLY A 23 19.19 4.36 15.01
N ALA A 24 18.00 4.87 15.25
CA ALA A 24 16.77 4.47 14.57
C ALA A 24 16.06 5.66 13.93
N GLY A 25 15.04 5.38 13.13
CA GLY A 25 14.25 6.41 12.46
C GLY A 25 12.90 5.91 11.97
N VAL A 26 12.12 6.86 11.45
CA VAL A 26 10.74 6.66 11.02
C VAL A 26 10.54 7.18 9.60
N LEU A 27 10.06 6.33 8.70
CA LEU A 27 9.74 6.75 7.33
C LEU A 27 8.49 7.64 7.30
N LEU A 28 8.60 8.85 6.75
CA LEU A 28 7.50 9.82 6.63
C LEU A 28 6.80 9.75 5.27
N THR A 29 7.58 9.65 4.20
CA THR A 29 7.13 9.51 2.81
C THR A 29 8.06 8.52 2.10
N GLN A 30 7.86 8.30 0.80
CA GLN A 30 8.74 7.41 0.03
C GLN A 30 10.19 7.89 -0.02
N ASP A 31 10.46 9.16 0.28
CA ASP A 31 11.74 9.84 0.10
C ASP A 31 12.13 10.73 1.29
N ARG A 32 11.36 10.70 2.38
CA ARG A 32 11.64 11.44 3.62
C ARG A 32 11.53 10.54 4.82
N MET A 33 12.42 10.74 5.78
CA MET A 33 12.39 10.08 7.07
C MET A 33 12.70 11.05 8.20
N LEU A 34 12.38 10.64 9.43
CA LEU A 34 12.54 11.38 10.66
C LEU A 34 13.46 10.63 11.63
N THR A 35 14.34 11.34 12.33
CA THR A 35 15.19 10.82 13.41
C THR A 35 15.61 11.96 14.34
N CYS A 36 16.47 11.68 15.32
CA CYS A 36 17.09 12.69 16.18
C CYS A 36 18.31 13.32 15.52
N ALA A 37 18.54 14.61 15.73
CA ALA A 37 19.66 15.31 15.13
C ALA A 37 21.01 14.78 15.66
N HIS A 38 21.11 14.43 16.95
CA HIS A 38 22.34 13.87 17.50
C HIS A 38 22.73 12.50 16.90
N VAL A 39 21.76 11.72 16.39
CA VAL A 39 22.03 10.45 15.69
C VAL A 39 22.82 10.73 14.41
N VAL A 40 22.41 11.76 13.68
CA VAL A 40 23.11 12.22 12.47
C VAL A 40 24.47 12.82 12.82
N GLY A 41 24.53 13.60 13.90
CA GLY A 41 25.73 14.26 14.41
C GLY A 41 26.02 15.59 13.72
N GLU A 42 26.17 15.57 12.40
CA GLU A 42 26.48 16.74 11.57
C GLU A 42 25.47 16.88 10.41
N ALA A 43 25.09 18.10 10.06
CA ALA A 43 24.02 18.35 9.08
C ALA A 43 24.33 17.83 7.67
N ASP A 44 25.61 17.78 7.27
CA ASP A 44 26.08 17.31 5.97
C ASP A 44 26.46 15.82 5.96
N ALA A 45 26.38 15.15 7.13
CA ALA A 45 26.72 13.75 7.26
C ALA A 45 25.87 12.88 6.32
N ARG A 46 26.53 11.89 5.71
CA ARG A 46 25.85 10.85 4.96
C ARG A 46 25.44 9.73 5.90
N MET A 47 24.15 9.41 5.88
CA MET A 47 23.58 8.31 6.64
C MET A 47 23.21 7.17 5.68
N TRP A 48 23.25 5.95 6.19
CA TRP A 48 22.73 4.78 5.49
C TRP A 48 21.50 4.24 6.23
N VAL A 49 20.42 4.07 5.49
CA VAL A 49 19.08 3.77 6.02
C VAL A 49 18.69 2.37 5.61
N GLU A 50 18.36 1.54 6.59
CA GLU A 50 17.98 0.15 6.42
C GLU A 50 16.57 -0.11 6.93
N PHE A 51 15.80 -0.88 6.16
CA PHE A 51 14.44 -1.27 6.46
C PHE A 51 14.47 -2.56 7.27
N ALA A 52 14.80 -2.43 8.57
CA ALA A 52 15.29 -3.56 9.36
C ALA A 52 14.33 -4.76 9.43
N GLU A 53 13.03 -4.50 9.39
CA GLU A 53 11.99 -5.55 9.43
C GLU A 53 11.53 -6.02 8.06
N ASN A 54 12.00 -5.36 7.00
CA ASN A 54 11.73 -5.72 5.61
C ASN A 54 13.02 -5.70 4.78
N PRO A 55 13.87 -6.75 4.90
CA PRO A 55 15.14 -6.83 4.18
C PRO A 55 14.96 -6.95 2.65
N GLY A 56 13.73 -7.16 2.16
CA GLY A 56 13.43 -7.11 0.73
C GLY A 56 13.48 -5.69 0.16
N ILE A 57 13.53 -4.65 1.01
CA ILE A 57 13.67 -3.26 0.61
C ILE A 57 15.16 -2.89 0.68
N PRO A 58 15.80 -2.58 -0.47
CA PRO A 58 17.22 -2.27 -0.49
C PRO A 58 17.53 -1.05 0.38
N PRO A 59 18.62 -1.09 1.17
CA PRO A 59 19.09 0.07 1.88
C PRO A 59 19.35 1.27 0.97
N VAL A 60 19.40 2.46 1.56
CA VAL A 60 19.57 3.71 0.79
C VAL A 60 20.36 4.73 1.59
N ALA A 61 21.20 5.50 0.92
CA ALA A 61 21.81 6.65 1.52
C ALA A 61 20.78 7.77 1.74
N ALA A 62 21.01 8.57 2.76
CA ALA A 62 20.21 9.72 3.08
C ALA A 62 21.07 10.86 3.63
N ARG A 63 20.56 12.09 3.49
CA ARG A 63 21.16 13.31 4.02
C ARG A 63 20.08 14.19 4.61
N VAL A 64 20.45 15.12 5.48
CA VAL A 64 19.48 16.08 6.02
C VAL A 64 18.84 16.86 4.88
N ALA A 65 17.51 16.91 4.88
CA ALA A 65 16.76 17.67 3.90
C ALA A 65 16.91 19.19 4.17
N PRO A 66 16.71 20.05 3.16
CA PRO A 66 16.60 21.49 3.40
C PRO A 66 15.58 21.78 4.51
N ASP A 67 15.93 22.66 5.44
CA ASP A 67 15.13 23.03 6.62
C ASP A 67 14.80 21.87 7.57
N GLY A 68 15.40 20.70 7.36
CA GLY A 68 15.21 19.50 8.16
C GLY A 68 16.18 19.35 9.33
N TRP A 69 17.00 20.36 9.62
CA TRP A 69 18.02 20.29 10.69
C TRP A 69 17.61 21.14 11.88
N LEU A 70 17.21 20.50 12.98
CA LEU A 70 16.90 21.16 14.26
C LEU A 70 17.77 20.48 15.34
N PRO A 71 19.03 20.94 15.55
CA PRO A 71 20.01 20.26 16.41
C PRO A 71 20.00 20.70 17.89
N GLY A 72 19.11 21.62 18.26
CA GLY A 72 18.81 21.92 19.65
C GLY A 72 19.98 22.46 20.47
N ARG A 73 20.78 23.39 19.91
CA ARG A 73 21.84 24.07 20.67
C ARG A 73 21.52 25.56 20.92
N ASP A 74 21.62 25.89 22.21
CA ASP A 74 21.42 27.15 22.94
C ASP A 74 19.98 27.67 23.09
N GLY A 75 19.45 27.51 24.32
CA GLY A 75 18.15 28.03 24.77
C GLY A 75 17.24 26.97 25.41
N SER A 76 16.13 27.41 26.01
CA SER A 76 15.11 26.55 26.65
C SER A 76 14.30 25.67 25.67
N ALA A 77 14.56 25.75 24.36
CA ALA A 77 13.96 24.94 23.32
C ALA A 77 15.02 23.99 22.70
N ARG A 78 15.26 22.85 23.36
CA ARG A 78 16.12 21.76 22.85
C ARG A 78 15.34 20.90 21.85
N GLU A 79 15.25 21.37 20.61
CA GLU A 79 14.68 20.56 19.54
C GLU A 79 15.76 19.65 18.97
N ASP A 80 15.61 18.33 19.11
CA ASP A 80 16.58 17.33 18.64
C ASP A 80 15.96 16.49 17.52
N ILE A 81 15.72 17.14 16.38
CA ILE A 81 14.95 16.62 15.26
C ILE A 81 15.75 16.76 13.96
N ALA A 82 15.82 15.67 13.20
CA ALA A 82 16.35 15.68 11.85
C ALA A 82 15.38 15.02 10.87
N VAL A 83 15.06 15.72 9.78
CA VAL A 83 14.37 15.17 8.61
C VAL A 83 15.40 14.91 7.53
N LEU A 84 15.51 13.65 7.09
CA LEU A 84 16.45 13.25 6.05
C LEU A 84 15.71 12.98 4.74
N ALA A 85 16.32 13.39 3.64
CA ALA A 85 15.94 13.01 2.28
C ALA A 85 16.74 11.76 1.87
N LEU A 86 16.04 10.76 1.33
CA LEU A 86 16.66 9.56 0.77
C LEU A 86 17.21 9.87 -0.62
N ASP A 87 18.39 9.36 -0.96
CA ASP A 87 19.04 9.54 -2.28
C ASP A 87 18.15 9.01 -3.43
N SER A 88 17.31 8.02 -3.13
CA SER A 88 16.26 7.52 -4.04
C SER A 88 15.02 7.09 -3.27
N PRO A 89 13.81 7.25 -3.83
CA PRO A 89 12.59 6.86 -3.14
C PRO A 89 12.51 5.35 -2.92
N ARG A 90 11.77 4.95 -1.88
CA ARG A 90 11.44 3.57 -1.52
C ARG A 90 9.92 3.39 -1.52
N PRO A 91 9.31 3.43 -2.72
CA PRO A 91 7.86 3.44 -2.83
C PRO A 91 7.16 2.16 -2.37
N GLN A 92 7.92 1.07 -2.27
CA GLN A 92 7.47 -0.22 -1.73
C GLN A 92 7.25 -0.19 -0.20
N ALA A 93 7.87 0.76 0.51
CA ALA A 93 7.76 0.88 1.95
C ALA A 93 6.51 1.68 2.35
N ALA A 94 5.65 1.12 3.19
CA ALA A 94 4.54 1.87 3.79
C ALA A 94 5.08 2.91 4.79
N PRO A 95 4.69 4.21 4.67
CA PRO A 95 5.07 5.24 5.64
C PRO A 95 4.41 5.05 7.01
N ALA A 96 4.98 5.69 8.02
CA ALA A 96 4.49 5.58 9.39
C ALA A 96 3.13 6.26 9.57
N PRO A 97 2.18 5.60 10.25
CA PRO A 97 0.91 6.21 10.65
C PRO A 97 1.14 7.15 11.85
N LEU A 98 1.31 8.44 11.60
CA LEU A 98 1.56 9.42 12.67
C LEU A 98 0.28 9.75 13.45
N GLY A 99 0.40 9.94 14.77
CA GLY A 99 -0.68 10.36 15.66
C GLY A 99 -0.25 11.49 16.58
N ARG A 100 -1.02 12.59 16.62
CA ARG A 100 -0.73 13.75 17.50
C ARG A 100 -1.27 13.59 18.92
N ARG A 101 -2.25 12.70 19.12
CA ARG A 101 -2.91 12.50 20.42
C ARG A 101 -2.23 11.38 21.20
N MET A 102 -2.10 11.58 22.50
CA MET A 102 -1.62 10.59 23.45
C MET A 102 -2.35 10.76 24.78
N GLU A 103 -2.45 9.66 25.52
CA GLU A 103 -3.13 9.64 26.81
C GLU A 103 -2.14 9.31 27.92
N ARG A 104 -2.20 10.07 29.01
CA ARG A 104 -1.43 9.76 30.22
C ARG A 104 -1.84 8.39 30.74
N GLY A 105 -0.85 7.58 31.12
CA GLY A 105 -1.02 6.21 31.56
C GLY A 105 -1.18 5.20 30.41
N GLY A 106 -1.27 5.67 29.17
CA GLY A 106 -1.34 4.82 27.97
C GLY A 106 -0.07 3.98 27.80
N GLU A 107 -0.26 2.73 27.40
CA GLU A 107 0.83 1.80 27.10
C GLU A 107 1.45 2.13 25.73
N VAL A 108 2.78 2.05 25.67
CA VAL A 108 3.53 2.28 24.44
C VAL A 108 4.51 1.15 24.17
N TRP A 109 4.81 0.96 22.88
CA TRP A 109 5.81 0.03 22.38
C TRP A 109 6.89 0.80 21.63
N ILE A 110 8.14 0.41 21.86
CA ILE A 110 9.32 1.06 21.28
C ILE A 110 10.18 -0.03 20.65
N GLY A 111 10.43 0.09 19.35
CA GLY A 111 11.35 -0.79 18.63
C GLY A 111 12.58 -0.02 18.21
N GLY A 112 13.75 -0.33 18.79
CA GLY A 112 15.02 0.33 18.48
C GLY A 112 16.13 -0.65 18.09
N TYR A 113 17.23 -0.10 17.59
CA TYR A 113 18.36 -0.86 17.04
C TYR A 113 19.67 -0.33 17.62
N SER A 114 20.56 -1.20 18.07
CA SER A 114 21.89 -0.78 18.56
C SER A 114 22.94 -1.77 18.08
N GLN A 115 24.23 -1.43 18.21
CA GLN A 115 25.31 -2.34 17.89
C GLN A 115 25.21 -3.68 18.66
N ALA A 116 24.69 -3.66 19.90
CA ALA A 116 24.50 -4.86 20.70
C ALA A 116 23.23 -5.67 20.32
N PHE A 117 22.30 -5.06 19.60
CA PHE A 117 21.00 -5.65 19.23
C PHE A 117 20.66 -5.27 17.77
N ASP A 118 21.42 -5.83 16.83
CA ASP A 118 21.27 -5.51 15.40
C ASP A 118 19.90 -6.01 14.87
N ASP A 119 19.41 -7.14 15.37
CA ASP A 119 18.08 -7.69 15.05
C ASP A 119 16.90 -6.87 15.63
N GLY A 120 17.20 -5.81 16.37
CA GLY A 120 16.24 -4.95 17.04
C GLY A 120 15.77 -5.51 18.38
N MET A 121 15.36 -4.60 19.27
CA MET A 121 14.78 -4.96 20.56
C MET A 121 13.51 -4.13 20.81
N TRP A 122 12.50 -4.81 21.37
CA TRP A 122 11.24 -4.22 21.74
C TRP A 122 11.19 -3.92 23.22
N LEU A 123 10.77 -2.71 23.57
CA LEU A 123 10.53 -2.25 24.93
C LEU A 123 9.07 -1.82 25.07
N THR A 124 8.54 -1.98 26.27
CA THR A 124 7.22 -1.47 26.65
C THR A 124 7.37 -0.40 27.72
N GLY A 125 6.47 0.56 27.73
CA GLY A 125 6.46 1.64 28.72
C GLY A 125 5.09 2.27 28.86
N ARG A 126 4.98 3.26 29.76
CA ARG A 126 3.76 4.04 29.96
C ARG A 126 4.05 5.53 29.87
N ILE A 127 3.10 6.28 29.30
CA ILE A 127 3.21 7.72 29.18
C ILE A 127 2.91 8.37 30.54
N SER A 128 3.89 9.05 31.14
CA SER A 128 3.72 9.58 32.50
C SER A 128 3.31 11.04 32.53
N GLY A 129 3.84 11.85 31.61
CA GLY A 129 3.48 13.25 31.48
C GLY A 129 4.54 14.09 30.78
N LEU A 130 4.23 15.37 30.60
CA LEU A 130 5.15 16.35 30.02
C LEU A 130 6.27 16.69 31.01
N HIS A 131 7.49 16.82 30.48
CA HIS A 131 8.67 17.32 31.15
C HIS A 131 9.35 18.33 30.22
N GLY A 132 9.07 19.63 30.43
CA GLY A 132 9.43 20.68 29.47
C GLY A 132 8.70 20.49 28.14
N ALA A 133 9.45 20.42 27.03
CA ALA A 133 8.93 20.14 25.68
C ALA A 133 8.87 18.64 25.34
N TRP A 134 9.36 17.76 26.23
CA TRP A 134 9.42 16.32 26.02
C TRP A 134 8.39 15.59 26.87
N VAL A 135 8.17 14.31 26.59
CA VAL A 135 7.28 13.43 27.35
C VAL A 135 8.11 12.33 28.00
N GLN A 136 7.88 12.11 29.30
CA GLN A 136 8.50 11.03 30.06
C GLN A 136 7.74 9.72 29.82
N LEU A 137 8.51 8.66 29.59
CA LEU A 137 8.05 7.28 29.46
C LEU A 137 8.61 6.47 30.62
N ASP A 138 7.74 5.96 31.48
CA ASP A 138 8.14 5.08 32.58
C ASP A 138 8.18 3.63 32.12
N ALA A 139 9.26 2.93 32.45
CA ALA A 139 9.41 1.51 32.24
C ALA A 139 9.02 0.75 33.52
N GLY A 140 8.45 -0.45 33.38
CA GLY A 140 8.07 -1.26 34.53
C GLY A 140 9.26 -1.90 35.24
N ARG A 141 10.39 -2.07 34.53
CA ARG A 141 11.64 -2.66 35.03
C ARG A 141 12.87 -1.94 34.45
N ASN A 142 14.00 -1.95 35.17
CA ASN A 142 15.27 -1.39 34.69
C ASN A 142 15.77 -2.01 33.36
N VAL A 143 15.40 -3.26 33.06
CA VAL A 143 15.74 -3.92 31.78
C VAL A 143 14.94 -3.40 30.58
N GLU A 144 13.85 -2.67 30.85
CA GLU A 144 12.94 -2.08 29.84
C GLU A 144 13.33 -0.63 29.50
N VAL A 145 14.43 -0.10 30.08
CA VAL A 145 14.94 1.24 29.81
C VAL A 145 15.64 1.29 28.45
N VAL A 146 15.35 2.34 27.70
CA VAL A 146 16.00 2.70 26.44
C VAL A 146 17.52 2.81 26.64
N ARG A 147 18.29 2.14 25.79
CA ARG A 147 19.77 2.16 25.80
C ARG A 147 20.32 2.93 24.59
N PRO A 148 21.62 3.30 24.56
CA PRO A 148 22.24 3.87 23.36
C PRO A 148 21.92 3.06 22.10
N GLY A 149 21.49 3.75 21.03
CA GLY A 149 20.99 3.16 19.77
C GLY A 149 19.47 3.23 19.57
N PHE A 150 18.69 3.41 20.64
CA PHE A 150 17.24 3.62 20.50
C PHE A 150 16.84 5.05 20.11
N SER A 151 17.77 5.99 20.09
CA SER A 151 17.50 7.37 19.67
C SER A 151 16.93 7.43 18.25
N GLY A 152 15.86 8.20 18.08
CA GLY A 152 15.08 8.28 16.84
C GLY A 152 14.10 7.12 16.62
N ALA A 153 14.01 6.15 17.53
CA ALA A 153 13.04 5.07 17.43
C ALA A 153 11.60 5.57 17.61
N ALA A 154 10.67 4.97 16.89
CA ALA A 154 9.25 5.26 17.03
C ALA A 154 8.72 4.79 18.38
N VAL A 155 7.98 5.68 19.05
CA VAL A 155 7.11 5.33 20.18
C VAL A 155 5.70 5.12 19.63
N GLN A 156 5.13 3.95 19.86
CA GLN A 156 3.88 3.52 19.25
C GLN A 156 2.79 3.30 20.30
N THR A 157 1.58 3.75 20.03
CA THR A 157 0.38 3.34 20.77
C THR A 157 -0.46 2.41 19.91
N ARG A 158 -0.98 1.35 20.51
CA ARG A 158 -1.97 0.49 19.86
C ARG A 158 -3.32 1.20 19.81
N GLY A 159 -3.91 1.30 18.63
CA GLY A 159 -5.29 1.80 18.52
C GLY A 159 -6.33 0.71 18.79
N GLU A 160 -7.60 1.10 18.84
CA GLU A 160 -8.74 0.21 19.17
C GLU A 160 -9.07 -0.84 18.09
N GLY A 161 -8.40 -0.82 16.93
CA GLY A 161 -8.64 -1.74 15.81
C GLY A 161 -7.38 -2.43 15.26
N PRO A 162 -7.53 -3.48 14.44
CA PRO A 162 -6.41 -4.08 13.72
C PRO A 162 -5.69 -3.03 12.85
N HIS A 163 -4.35 -3.01 12.87
CA HIS A 163 -3.52 -2.09 12.07
C HIS A 163 -3.76 -0.60 12.36
N THR A 164 -4.20 -0.26 13.57
CA THR A 164 -4.42 1.13 13.99
C THR A 164 -3.28 1.68 14.84
N ASP A 165 -2.16 0.97 14.91
CA ASP A 165 -0.97 1.43 15.62
C ASP A 165 -0.56 2.80 15.09
N ARG A 166 -0.27 3.73 16.00
CA ARG A 166 0.15 5.10 15.66
C ARG A 166 1.50 5.39 16.27
N VAL A 167 2.37 6.02 15.49
CA VAL A 167 3.59 6.64 16.02
C VAL A 167 3.19 7.94 16.68
N VAL A 168 3.44 8.05 17.98
CA VAL A 168 3.08 9.20 18.82
C VAL A 168 4.29 10.05 19.24
N GLY A 169 5.50 9.55 18.99
CA GLY A 169 6.73 10.30 19.27
C GLY A 169 7.99 9.58 18.79
N LEU A 170 9.13 10.24 19.00
CA LEU A 170 10.46 9.68 18.81
C LEU A 170 11.20 9.64 20.14
N VAL A 171 11.85 8.52 20.43
CA VAL A 171 12.78 8.42 21.56
C VAL A 171 13.96 9.35 21.33
N VAL A 172 14.33 10.14 22.35
CA VAL A 172 15.42 11.12 22.26
C VAL A 172 16.58 10.78 23.17
N SER A 173 16.29 10.51 24.43
CA SER A 173 17.32 10.22 25.42
C SER A 173 16.78 9.30 26.50
N TRP A 174 17.71 8.74 27.28
CA TRP A 174 17.41 7.94 28.45
C TRP A 174 18.01 8.59 29.70
N ARG A 175 17.56 8.14 30.88
CA ARG A 175 17.95 8.67 32.21
C ARG A 175 19.45 8.95 32.40
N GLY A 176 20.34 8.16 31.80
CA GLY A 176 21.79 8.27 32.00
C GLY A 176 22.49 9.38 31.20
N ASP A 177 21.86 9.98 30.19
CA ASP A 177 22.50 10.95 29.29
C ASP A 177 22.41 12.42 29.78
N LEU A 178 21.65 12.69 30.85
CA LEU A 178 21.36 14.06 31.29
C LEU A 178 22.37 14.67 32.29
N GLU A 179 23.47 13.98 32.61
CA GLU A 179 24.49 14.44 33.59
C GLU A 179 23.90 14.90 34.95
N LEU A 180 22.69 14.47 35.28
CA LEU A 180 22.03 14.79 36.54
C LEU A 180 22.47 13.78 37.61
N GLU A 181 23.18 14.26 38.65
CA GLU A 181 23.42 13.47 39.87
C GLU A 181 22.06 13.09 40.48
N LEU A 182 21.79 11.79 40.57
CA LEU A 182 20.59 11.25 41.19
C LEU A 182 20.99 10.40 42.40
N PRO A 183 20.14 10.32 43.46
CA PRO A 183 20.43 9.50 44.63
C PRO A 183 20.63 8.02 44.26
N ASP A 184 21.62 7.37 44.90
CA ASP A 184 22.04 5.98 44.65
C ASP A 184 20.91 4.93 44.82
N ASP A 185 19.81 5.30 45.49
CA ASP A 185 18.74 4.38 45.94
C ASP A 185 17.46 4.47 45.07
N ASN A 186 17.56 5.01 43.84
CA ASN A 186 16.39 5.34 43.03
C ASN A 186 16.18 4.37 41.84
N ASP A 187 15.23 3.44 41.99
CA ASP A 187 14.80 2.41 41.01
C ASP A 187 14.01 2.97 39.78
N LEU A 188 14.01 4.28 39.56
CA LEU A 188 13.19 4.94 38.53
C LEU A 188 13.72 4.75 37.10
N ALA A 189 13.20 3.76 36.39
CA ALA A 189 13.50 3.50 34.98
C ALA A 189 12.65 4.38 34.03
N PHE A 190 13.17 5.49 33.51
CA PHE A 190 12.43 6.32 32.54
C PHE A 190 13.26 6.80 31.34
N SER A 191 12.56 7.13 30.26
CA SER A 191 13.12 7.62 28.99
C SER A 191 12.33 8.85 28.52
N TYR A 192 12.90 9.64 27.60
CA TYR A 192 12.23 10.80 27.03
C TYR A 192 11.91 10.59 25.55
N MET A 193 10.77 11.14 25.14
CA MET A 193 10.40 11.26 23.74
C MET A 193 10.03 12.69 23.36
N ILE A 194 10.30 13.06 22.09
CA ILE A 194 9.65 14.23 21.49
C ILE A 194 8.31 13.75 20.91
N PRO A 195 7.17 14.31 21.35
CA PRO A 195 5.87 13.92 20.83
C PRO A 195 5.69 14.38 19.38
N VAL A 196 4.98 13.60 18.56
CA VAL A 196 4.65 13.97 17.16
C VAL A 196 3.94 15.31 17.09
N ASP A 197 3.14 15.66 18.11
CA ASP A 197 2.50 16.97 18.21
C ASP A 197 3.53 18.12 18.23
N ARG A 198 4.60 17.98 19.03
CA ARG A 198 5.71 18.95 19.06
C ARG A 198 6.48 18.97 17.74
N ILE A 199 6.72 17.81 17.14
CA ILE A 199 7.40 17.73 15.84
C ILE A 199 6.56 18.42 14.76
N ALA A 200 5.24 18.27 14.79
CA ALA A 200 4.31 18.91 13.86
C ALA A 200 4.37 20.44 13.96
N ASP A 201 4.53 21.01 15.15
CA ASP A 201 4.66 22.47 15.32
C ASP A 201 5.93 23.04 14.66
N LEU A 202 6.96 22.21 14.49
CA LEU A 202 8.28 22.62 14.00
C LEU A 202 8.56 22.18 12.57
N VAL A 203 7.97 21.08 12.13
CA VAL A 203 8.21 20.43 10.84
C VAL A 203 6.91 20.40 10.04
N PRO A 204 6.73 21.31 9.05
CA PRO A 204 5.49 21.40 8.28
C PRO A 204 5.07 20.09 7.61
N LEU A 205 6.03 19.29 7.14
CA LEU A 205 5.76 17.96 6.59
C LEU A 205 5.09 17.05 7.61
N VAL A 206 5.53 17.05 8.87
CA VAL A 206 4.93 16.22 9.93
C VAL A 206 3.55 16.74 10.30
N ALA A 207 3.33 18.06 10.33
CA ALA A 207 2.01 18.65 10.49
C ALA A 207 1.03 18.18 9.41
N GLU A 208 1.47 18.22 8.15
CA GLU A 208 0.68 17.80 6.99
C GLU A 208 0.35 16.30 7.04
N LEU A 209 1.33 15.46 7.37
CA LEU A 209 1.17 14.00 7.38
C LEU A 209 0.39 13.45 8.59
N SER A 210 0.43 14.15 9.73
CA SER A 210 -0.29 13.77 10.95
C SER A 210 -1.70 14.38 11.04
N GLY A 211 -2.06 15.26 10.11
CA GLY A 211 -3.40 15.82 9.98
C GLY A 211 -4.43 14.82 9.42
N PRO A 212 -5.73 15.16 9.49
CA PRO A 212 -6.81 14.30 8.98
C PRO A 212 -6.70 14.02 7.48
N ASP A 213 -6.14 14.97 6.72
CA ASP A 213 -5.87 14.85 5.28
C ASP A 213 -4.42 14.41 4.99
N GLY A 214 -3.74 13.77 5.95
CA GLY A 214 -2.38 13.27 5.81
C GLY A 214 -2.28 12.03 4.90
N TRP A 215 -3.18 11.08 5.04
CA TRP A 215 -3.22 9.89 4.19
C TRP A 215 -4.65 9.38 4.09
N ASP A 216 -5.10 9.03 2.88
CA ASP A 216 -6.36 8.31 2.72
C ASP A 216 -6.09 6.80 2.83
N SER A 217 -6.25 6.25 4.04
CA SER A 217 -6.04 4.82 4.32
C SER A 217 -7.01 3.93 3.55
N GLY A 218 -8.28 4.34 3.43
CA GLY A 218 -9.29 3.59 2.69
C GLY A 218 -8.99 3.56 1.19
N LEU A 219 -8.47 4.65 0.61
CA LEU A 219 -8.00 4.66 -0.77
C LEU A 219 -6.78 3.75 -0.94
N SER A 220 -5.85 3.79 0.02
CA SER A 220 -4.64 2.95 0.01
C SER A 220 -4.98 1.47 -0.02
N GLU A 221 -5.87 1.02 0.87
CA GLU A 221 -6.37 -0.36 0.93
C GLU A 221 -7.05 -0.76 -0.38
N ARG A 222 -8.04 0.01 -0.84
CA ARG A 222 -8.75 -0.29 -2.09
C ARG A 222 -7.84 -0.34 -3.31
N LEU A 223 -6.79 0.49 -3.36
CA LEU A 223 -5.81 0.45 -4.44
C LEU A 223 -4.92 -0.78 -4.33
N ARG A 224 -4.40 -1.10 -3.13
CA ARG A 224 -3.60 -2.32 -2.91
C ARG A 224 -4.37 -3.56 -3.34
N ASP A 225 -5.60 -3.70 -2.87
CA ASP A 225 -6.49 -4.81 -3.24
C ASP A 225 -6.70 -4.88 -4.75
N TRP A 226 -6.97 -3.73 -5.37
CA TRP A 226 -7.08 -3.69 -6.83
C TRP A 226 -5.79 -4.11 -7.53
N PHE A 227 -4.63 -3.60 -7.12
CA PHE A 227 -3.34 -3.95 -7.73
C PHE A 227 -3.00 -5.44 -7.60
N THR A 228 -3.47 -6.16 -6.58
CA THR A 228 -3.31 -7.63 -6.50
C THR A 228 -3.92 -8.36 -7.69
N GLY A 229 -4.97 -7.80 -8.30
CA GLY A 229 -5.69 -8.39 -9.42
C GLY A 229 -6.62 -9.54 -9.07
N VAL A 230 -6.61 -10.03 -7.84
CA VAL A 230 -7.45 -11.14 -7.41
C VAL A 230 -8.88 -10.67 -7.27
N ASP A 231 -9.77 -11.24 -8.07
CA ASP A 231 -11.19 -10.98 -8.09
C ASP A 231 -11.64 -9.55 -8.43
N GLN A 232 -10.76 -8.76 -9.04
CA GLN A 232 -10.98 -7.34 -9.34
C GLN A 232 -11.25 -7.12 -10.85
N PRO A 233 -12.12 -6.15 -11.21
CA PRO A 233 -12.30 -5.79 -12.61
C PRO A 233 -11.02 -5.21 -13.21
N ALA A 234 -10.84 -5.40 -14.52
CA ALA A 234 -9.66 -4.94 -15.25
C ALA A 234 -9.51 -3.40 -15.27
N VAL A 235 -10.63 -2.66 -15.11
CA VAL A 235 -10.64 -1.19 -15.09
C VAL A 235 -11.09 -0.69 -13.72
N ARG A 236 -10.35 0.27 -13.18
CA ARG A 236 -10.71 1.04 -12.00
C ARG A 236 -10.69 2.52 -12.32
N VAL A 237 -11.79 3.20 -12.04
CA VAL A 237 -11.92 4.66 -12.19
C VAL A 237 -12.03 5.30 -10.81
N GLY A 238 -11.41 6.47 -10.64
CA GLY A 238 -11.55 7.27 -9.42
C GLY A 238 -11.33 8.75 -9.66
N VAL A 239 -11.82 9.57 -8.73
CA VAL A 239 -11.57 11.03 -8.70
C VAL A 239 -10.60 11.33 -7.56
N VAL A 240 -9.48 11.96 -7.90
CA VAL A 240 -8.42 12.36 -6.97
C VAL A 240 -7.95 13.77 -7.34
N PRO A 241 -8.46 14.80 -6.64
CA PRO A 241 -8.01 16.18 -6.83
C PRO A 241 -6.50 16.34 -6.63
N HIS A 242 -5.93 17.44 -7.11
CA HIS A 242 -4.53 17.76 -6.82
C HIS A 242 -4.33 18.06 -5.33
N GLY A 243 -3.25 17.55 -4.77
CA GLY A 243 -2.88 17.80 -3.38
C GLY A 243 -3.68 16.99 -2.35
N GLY A 244 -3.37 17.22 -1.08
CA GLY A 244 -3.97 16.53 0.05
C GLY A 244 -3.62 15.03 0.13
N GLY A 245 -4.21 14.36 1.13
CA GLY A 245 -3.90 12.96 1.46
C GLY A 245 -4.29 11.96 0.38
N ARG A 246 -5.33 12.24 -0.41
CA ARG A 246 -5.77 11.37 -1.51
C ARG A 246 -4.76 11.33 -2.66
N ASP A 247 -4.29 12.49 -3.11
CA ASP A 247 -3.29 12.58 -4.16
C ASP A 247 -1.95 12.01 -3.68
N ARG A 248 -1.57 12.28 -2.42
CA ARG A 248 -0.39 11.68 -1.79
C ARG A 248 -0.48 10.15 -1.77
N THR A 249 -1.60 9.59 -1.30
CA THR A 249 -1.87 8.14 -1.32
C THR A 249 -1.82 7.58 -2.74
N LEU A 250 -2.43 8.24 -3.72
CA LEU A 250 -2.41 7.81 -5.12
C LEU A 250 -0.97 7.73 -5.62
N ARG A 251 -0.21 8.83 -5.52
CA ARG A 251 1.21 8.89 -5.93
C ARG A 251 2.02 7.78 -5.27
N HIS A 252 1.75 7.51 -3.99
CA HIS A 252 2.41 6.44 -3.26
C HIS A 252 2.19 5.07 -3.93
N GLN A 253 0.96 4.77 -4.34
CA GLN A 253 0.60 3.47 -4.93
C GLN A 253 1.00 3.32 -6.41
N LEU A 254 1.37 4.40 -7.12
CA LEU A 254 1.69 4.35 -8.55
C LEU A 254 2.90 3.49 -8.91
N HIS A 255 3.80 3.21 -7.96
CA HIS A 255 4.93 2.29 -8.19
C HIS A 255 4.50 0.85 -8.54
N ARG A 256 3.25 0.49 -8.24
CA ARG A 256 2.65 -0.81 -8.58
C ARG A 256 2.17 -0.86 -10.04
N ALA A 257 2.09 0.28 -10.71
CA ALA A 257 1.76 0.36 -12.13
C ALA A 257 3.01 0.07 -12.97
N HIS A 258 2.82 -0.61 -14.10
CA HIS A 258 3.89 -0.91 -15.06
C HIS A 258 4.14 0.28 -15.97
N LEU A 259 3.10 1.06 -16.22
CA LEU A 259 3.12 2.31 -16.99
C LEU A 259 2.30 3.37 -16.28
N VAL A 260 2.78 4.61 -16.33
CA VAL A 260 2.06 5.78 -15.81
C VAL A 260 2.04 6.85 -16.89
N HIS A 261 0.85 7.14 -17.40
CA HIS A 261 0.59 8.25 -18.30
C HIS A 261 0.01 9.42 -17.49
N ARG A 262 0.58 10.62 -17.67
CA ARG A 262 0.11 11.84 -17.01
C ARG A 262 -0.43 12.77 -18.08
N CYS A 263 -1.74 12.87 -18.16
CA CYS A 263 -2.44 13.74 -19.11
C CYS A 263 -1.97 15.19 -18.95
N GLY A 264 -1.89 15.90 -20.07
CA GLY A 264 -1.33 17.26 -20.14
C GLY A 264 0.20 17.36 -19.97
N ARG A 265 0.91 16.27 -19.65
CA ARG A 265 2.39 16.24 -19.56
C ARG A 265 3.05 15.34 -20.59
N THR A 266 2.46 14.17 -20.83
CA THR A 266 2.93 13.19 -21.82
C THR A 266 1.98 13.14 -22.99
N ARG A 267 2.49 13.15 -24.22
CA ARG A 267 1.62 13.06 -25.40
C ARG A 267 1.11 11.63 -25.62
N PRO A 268 -0.09 11.44 -26.21
CA PRO A 268 -0.61 10.11 -26.51
C PRO A 268 0.33 9.27 -27.39
N GLU A 269 1.06 9.86 -28.32
CA GLU A 269 1.99 9.15 -29.20
C GLU A 269 3.18 8.56 -28.42
N GLU A 270 3.68 9.27 -27.41
CA GLU A 270 4.74 8.76 -26.53
C GLU A 270 4.27 7.58 -25.68
N LEU A 271 3.01 7.62 -25.23
CA LEU A 271 2.37 6.49 -24.56
C LEU A 271 2.30 5.28 -25.49
N VAL A 272 1.86 5.47 -26.74
CA VAL A 272 1.76 4.39 -27.73
C VAL A 272 3.13 3.79 -28.03
N GLU A 273 4.17 4.59 -28.25
CA GLU A 273 5.52 4.06 -28.44
C GLU A 273 5.99 3.22 -27.26
N THR A 274 5.70 3.67 -26.05
CA THR A 274 6.05 2.94 -24.82
C THR A 274 5.26 1.63 -24.72
N LEU A 275 3.96 1.64 -25.04
CA LEU A 275 3.11 0.45 -25.07
C LEU A 275 3.60 -0.57 -26.08
N VAL A 276 3.88 -0.13 -27.31
CA VAL A 276 4.40 -1.00 -28.38
C VAL A 276 5.75 -1.61 -27.99
N ALA A 277 6.63 -0.84 -27.35
CA ALA A 277 7.90 -1.33 -26.83
C ALA A 277 7.72 -2.38 -25.73
N GLN A 278 6.69 -2.25 -24.87
CA GLN A 278 6.37 -3.24 -23.85
C GLN A 278 5.72 -4.50 -24.41
N LEU A 279 4.82 -4.36 -25.38
CA LEU A 279 4.15 -5.47 -26.05
C LEU A 279 5.11 -6.34 -26.85
N ARG A 280 6.19 -5.75 -27.36
CA ARG A 280 7.20 -6.42 -28.20
C ARG A 280 6.58 -7.24 -29.34
N PRO A 281 5.70 -6.65 -30.18
CA PRO A 281 5.15 -7.36 -31.32
C PRO A 281 6.26 -7.74 -32.32
N PRO A 282 6.01 -8.70 -33.24
CA PRO A 282 6.91 -8.96 -34.35
C PRO A 282 7.26 -7.67 -35.10
N ARG A 283 8.53 -7.52 -35.52
CA ARG A 283 9.03 -6.26 -36.12
C ARG A 283 8.17 -5.73 -37.28
N HIS A 284 7.63 -6.64 -38.09
CA HIS A 284 6.78 -6.28 -39.24
C HIS A 284 5.40 -5.76 -38.85
N GLN A 285 4.91 -6.06 -37.63
CA GLN A 285 3.63 -5.58 -37.11
C GLN A 285 3.76 -4.35 -36.22
N ARG A 286 4.98 -3.89 -35.92
CA ARG A 286 5.20 -2.77 -34.99
C ARG A 286 4.41 -1.51 -35.38
N ASN A 287 4.45 -1.15 -36.67
CA ASN A 287 3.71 0.02 -37.17
C ASN A 287 2.20 -0.24 -37.17
N ALA A 288 1.75 -1.45 -37.54
CA ALA A 288 0.34 -1.81 -37.48
C ALA A 288 -0.23 -1.68 -36.05
N TYR A 289 0.51 -2.11 -35.03
CA TYR A 289 0.11 -1.90 -33.63
C TYR A 289 0.05 -0.42 -33.23
N ARG A 290 1.04 0.38 -33.67
CA ARG A 290 1.09 1.81 -33.40
C ARG A 290 -0.10 2.53 -34.02
N ASP A 291 -0.32 2.32 -35.31
CA ASP A 291 -1.36 2.97 -36.09
C ASP A 291 -2.74 2.55 -35.57
N TRP A 292 -2.94 1.25 -35.28
CA TRP A 292 -4.17 0.76 -34.66
C TRP A 292 -4.43 1.36 -33.28
N LEU A 293 -3.41 1.51 -32.44
CA LEU A 293 -3.58 2.12 -31.11
C LEU A 293 -3.96 3.60 -31.19
N LEU A 294 -3.43 4.35 -32.15
CA LEU A 294 -3.73 5.78 -32.34
C LEU A 294 -5.06 6.00 -33.08
N GLU A 295 -5.22 5.36 -34.24
CA GLU A 295 -6.26 5.67 -35.23
C GLU A 295 -7.42 4.66 -35.19
N GLY A 296 -7.22 3.46 -34.63
CA GLY A 296 -8.17 2.37 -34.67
C GLY A 296 -8.11 1.57 -35.97
N GLY A 297 -9.24 1.01 -36.41
CA GLY A 297 -9.32 0.17 -37.60
C GLY A 297 -9.06 -1.31 -37.32
N ASP A 298 -8.50 -2.00 -38.31
CA ASP A 298 -8.27 -3.44 -38.27
C ASP A 298 -7.22 -3.80 -37.21
N GLU A 299 -7.62 -4.69 -36.31
CA GLU A 299 -6.74 -5.12 -35.23
C GLU A 299 -5.60 -6.00 -35.78
N PRO A 300 -4.33 -5.73 -35.41
CA PRO A 300 -3.20 -6.54 -35.84
C PRO A 300 -3.29 -7.99 -35.32
N GLU A 301 -2.73 -8.93 -36.08
CA GLU A 301 -2.76 -10.35 -35.74
C GLU A 301 -2.09 -10.62 -34.38
N ARG A 302 -2.88 -11.11 -33.42
CA ARG A 302 -2.40 -11.46 -32.09
C ARG A 302 -1.67 -12.81 -32.09
N SER A 303 -0.52 -12.88 -31.43
CA SER A 303 -0.06 -14.18 -30.90
C SER A 303 -1.07 -14.66 -29.85
N LEU A 304 -1.82 -15.73 -30.15
CA LEU A 304 -2.90 -16.32 -29.35
C LEU A 304 -2.51 -16.77 -27.93
N ALA A 305 -1.27 -16.54 -27.48
CA ALA A 305 -0.79 -16.81 -26.12
C ALA A 305 -1.22 -15.72 -25.10
N GLY A 306 -2.41 -15.15 -25.25
CA GLY A 306 -2.93 -14.09 -24.39
C GLY A 306 -3.26 -14.62 -22.99
N ARG A 307 -2.66 -14.01 -21.97
CA ARG A 307 -3.09 -14.20 -20.57
C ARG A 307 -4.56 -13.77 -20.42
N PRO A 308 -5.34 -14.38 -19.52
CA PRO A 308 -6.71 -13.97 -19.27
C PRO A 308 -6.78 -12.47 -18.89
N ALA A 309 -7.86 -11.82 -19.33
CA ALA A 309 -8.17 -10.43 -18.97
C ALA A 309 -8.08 -10.25 -17.44
N GLY A 310 -7.50 -9.14 -16.99
CA GLY A 310 -7.36 -8.87 -15.56
C GLY A 310 -6.10 -9.40 -14.87
N SER A 311 -5.21 -10.10 -15.59
CA SER A 311 -3.88 -10.53 -15.07
C SER A 311 -2.68 -9.88 -15.78
N GLY A 312 -2.96 -8.99 -16.73
CA GLY A 312 -1.94 -8.30 -17.53
C GLY A 312 -1.30 -7.10 -16.83
N PRO A 313 -0.33 -6.46 -17.50
CA PRO A 313 0.34 -5.26 -17.00
C PRO A 313 -0.66 -4.13 -16.69
N VAL A 314 -0.28 -3.27 -15.74
CA VAL A 314 -1.12 -2.17 -15.28
C VAL A 314 -0.67 -0.86 -15.91
N LEU A 315 -1.59 -0.18 -16.60
CA LEU A 315 -1.45 1.19 -17.06
C LEU A 315 -2.27 2.13 -16.15
N ALA A 316 -1.60 3.08 -15.51
CA ALA A 316 -2.24 4.15 -14.77
C ALA A 316 -2.30 5.42 -15.63
N VAL A 317 -3.49 5.98 -15.82
CA VAL A 317 -3.76 7.22 -16.54
C VAL A 317 -4.24 8.25 -15.53
N ILE A 318 -3.48 9.33 -15.38
CA ILE A 318 -3.70 10.32 -14.32
C ILE A 318 -4.11 11.66 -14.93
N GLY A 319 -5.26 12.16 -14.49
CA GLY A 319 -5.85 13.44 -14.92
C GLY A 319 -6.49 13.37 -16.29
N LEU A 320 -7.26 12.31 -16.59
CA LEU A 320 -7.87 12.13 -17.92
C LEU A 320 -8.68 13.35 -18.37
N ASP A 321 -9.37 14.01 -17.45
CA ASP A 321 -10.13 15.26 -17.66
C ASP A 321 -9.28 16.51 -17.88
N GLU A 322 -7.98 16.45 -17.61
CA GLU A 322 -7.01 17.53 -17.89
C GLU A 322 -6.28 17.32 -19.23
N ASP A 323 -6.57 16.22 -19.94
CA ASP A 323 -6.01 16.00 -21.27
C ASP A 323 -6.56 17.03 -22.27
N PRO A 324 -5.76 17.53 -23.21
CA PRO A 324 -6.27 18.41 -24.27
C PRO A 324 -7.33 17.74 -25.17
N ASP A 325 -7.27 16.42 -25.34
CA ASP A 325 -8.24 15.65 -26.12
C ASP A 325 -8.60 14.32 -25.42
N PRO A 326 -9.43 14.38 -24.36
CA PRO A 326 -9.79 13.19 -23.62
C PRO A 326 -10.66 12.23 -24.45
N GLY A 327 -11.43 12.74 -25.41
CA GLY A 327 -12.29 11.96 -26.29
C GLY A 327 -11.51 11.08 -27.25
N ALA A 328 -10.33 11.50 -27.70
CA ALA A 328 -9.42 10.63 -28.46
C ALA A 328 -8.70 9.59 -27.59
N LEU A 329 -8.42 9.93 -26.31
CA LEU A 329 -7.71 9.05 -25.40
C LEU A 329 -8.58 7.86 -24.93
N VAL A 330 -9.88 8.05 -24.72
CA VAL A 330 -10.78 6.96 -24.27
C VAL A 330 -10.80 5.75 -25.23
N PRO A 331 -10.99 5.91 -26.55
CA PRO A 331 -10.88 4.83 -27.53
C PRO A 331 -9.51 4.13 -27.54
N LEU A 332 -8.42 4.88 -27.39
CA LEU A 332 -7.08 4.31 -27.25
C LEU A 332 -7.00 3.40 -26.03
N LEU A 333 -7.49 3.86 -24.87
CA LEU A 333 -7.52 3.06 -23.65
C LEU A 333 -8.40 1.81 -23.80
N ALA A 334 -9.51 1.90 -24.54
CA ALA A 334 -10.37 0.76 -24.83
C ALA A 334 -9.59 -0.31 -25.62
N ARG A 335 -8.82 0.09 -26.63
CA ARG A 335 -7.91 -0.81 -27.38
C ARG A 335 -6.81 -1.39 -26.48
N VAL A 336 -6.21 -0.60 -25.60
CA VAL A 336 -5.21 -1.10 -24.64
C VAL A 336 -5.82 -2.15 -23.70
N ARG A 337 -7.07 -1.98 -23.26
CA ARG A 337 -7.78 -3.02 -22.48
C ARG A 337 -7.91 -4.32 -23.24
N THR A 338 -8.26 -4.29 -24.54
CA THR A 338 -8.44 -5.53 -25.32
C THR A 338 -7.13 -6.30 -25.46
N LEU A 339 -5.97 -5.63 -25.34
CA LEU A 339 -4.64 -6.26 -25.26
C LEU A 339 -4.34 -6.93 -23.91
N GLY A 340 -5.28 -6.91 -22.96
CA GLY A 340 -5.17 -7.55 -21.65
C GLY A 340 -4.60 -6.67 -20.55
N PHE A 341 -4.36 -5.39 -20.81
CA PHE A 341 -3.92 -4.44 -19.77
C PHE A 341 -5.03 -4.17 -18.75
N ARG A 342 -4.60 -3.91 -17.54
CA ARG A 342 -5.45 -3.38 -16.47
C ARG A 342 -5.30 -1.88 -16.40
N LEU A 343 -6.40 -1.15 -16.27
CA LEU A 343 -6.42 0.30 -16.36
C LEU A 343 -6.80 0.92 -15.01
N LEU A 344 -5.94 1.78 -14.50
CA LEU A 344 -6.28 2.70 -13.41
C LEU A 344 -6.47 4.09 -14.02
N VAL A 345 -7.72 4.54 -14.12
CA VAL A 345 -8.06 5.86 -14.70
C VAL A 345 -8.43 6.81 -13.57
N ILE A 346 -7.69 7.90 -13.45
CA ILE A 346 -7.90 8.92 -12.43
C ILE A 346 -8.31 10.23 -13.10
N PHE A 347 -9.40 10.79 -12.60
CA PHE A 347 -9.85 12.14 -12.89
C PHE A 347 -9.40 13.10 -11.78
N ARG A 348 -9.08 14.35 -12.11
CA ARG A 348 -8.78 15.40 -11.12
C ARG A 348 -10.04 16.10 -10.64
N SER A 349 -11.00 16.29 -11.53
CA SER A 349 -12.34 16.80 -11.29
C SER A 349 -13.38 15.69 -11.55
N GLY A 350 -14.48 15.70 -10.79
CA GLY A 350 -15.56 14.73 -10.98
C GLY A 350 -16.55 15.09 -12.08
N GLU A 351 -16.22 16.08 -12.90
CA GLU A 351 -17.13 16.75 -13.82
C GLU A 351 -16.67 16.55 -15.27
N GLY A 352 -17.63 16.51 -16.20
CA GLY A 352 -17.34 16.47 -17.64
C GLY A 352 -17.97 15.30 -18.40
N ALA A 353 -18.18 15.52 -19.70
CA ALA A 353 -18.80 14.55 -20.62
C ALA A 353 -17.97 13.25 -20.78
N VAL A 354 -16.65 13.34 -20.60
CA VAL A 354 -15.70 12.21 -20.69
C VAL A 354 -16.04 11.09 -19.71
N LEU A 355 -16.66 11.40 -18.57
CA LEU A 355 -17.05 10.39 -17.59
C LEU A 355 -18.07 9.39 -18.17
N GLU A 356 -18.99 9.86 -19.01
CA GLU A 356 -19.98 9.00 -19.68
C GLU A 356 -19.31 8.09 -20.71
N GLU A 357 -18.34 8.61 -21.46
CA GLU A 357 -17.55 7.84 -22.43
C GLU A 357 -16.71 6.77 -21.73
N VAL A 358 -16.02 7.12 -20.64
CA VAL A 358 -15.28 6.16 -19.82
C VAL A 358 -16.20 5.09 -19.23
N ALA A 359 -17.40 5.48 -18.79
CA ALA A 359 -18.37 4.53 -18.29
C ALA A 359 -18.78 3.51 -19.37
N ARG A 360 -19.15 4.01 -20.55
CA ARG A 360 -19.62 3.22 -21.69
C ARG A 360 -18.52 2.33 -22.29
N ASP A 361 -17.34 2.90 -22.54
CA ASP A 361 -16.32 2.24 -23.38
C ASP A 361 -15.29 1.46 -22.55
N LEU A 362 -15.08 1.84 -21.27
CA LEU A 362 -14.11 1.20 -20.39
C LEU A 362 -14.76 0.41 -19.25
N LEU A 363 -15.61 1.04 -18.43
CA LEU A 363 -16.14 0.42 -17.21
C LEU A 363 -17.18 -0.66 -17.50
N VAL A 364 -18.21 -0.38 -18.31
CA VAL A 364 -19.29 -1.34 -18.60
C VAL A 364 -18.73 -2.64 -19.16
N PRO A 365 -17.86 -2.65 -20.19
CA PRO A 365 -17.34 -3.91 -20.71
C PRO A 365 -16.43 -4.61 -19.70
N ALA A 366 -15.62 -3.88 -18.93
CA ALA A 366 -14.75 -4.50 -17.91
C ALA A 366 -15.55 -5.15 -16.77
N LEU A 367 -16.70 -4.58 -16.39
CA LEU A 367 -17.60 -5.21 -15.42
C LEU A 367 -18.38 -6.37 -16.02
N ASP A 368 -18.79 -6.29 -17.29
CA ASP A 368 -19.44 -7.38 -18.01
C ASP A 368 -18.52 -8.60 -18.14
N GLU A 369 -17.27 -8.40 -18.56
CA GLU A 369 -16.23 -9.42 -18.63
C GLU A 369 -16.04 -10.09 -17.26
N ARG A 370 -15.99 -9.29 -16.18
CA ARG A 370 -15.86 -9.82 -14.82
C ARG A 370 -17.12 -10.58 -14.36
N ALA A 371 -18.30 -10.11 -14.71
CA ALA A 371 -19.55 -10.79 -14.39
C ALA A 371 -19.63 -12.13 -15.12
N GLU A 372 -19.24 -12.16 -16.38
CA GLU A 372 -19.14 -13.36 -17.21
C GLU A 372 -18.18 -14.39 -16.60
N GLU A 373 -17.01 -13.98 -16.10
CA GLU A 373 -16.07 -14.84 -15.36
C GLU A 373 -16.68 -15.43 -14.09
N LEU A 374 -17.32 -14.59 -13.28
CA LEU A 374 -17.96 -15.02 -12.02
C LEU A 374 -19.11 -15.99 -12.29
N VAL A 375 -19.95 -15.73 -13.29
CA VAL A 375 -21.02 -16.65 -13.70
C VAL A 375 -20.44 -17.98 -14.16
N ARG A 376 -19.36 -17.99 -14.96
CA ARG A 376 -18.65 -19.23 -15.32
C ARG A 376 -18.09 -19.96 -14.09
N GLY A 377 -17.64 -19.22 -13.08
CA GLY A 377 -17.24 -19.76 -11.78
C GLY A 377 -18.39 -20.50 -11.10
N THR A 378 -19.56 -19.85 -11.02
CA THR A 378 -20.80 -20.44 -10.50
C THR A 378 -21.21 -21.70 -11.28
N GLU A 379 -21.16 -21.68 -12.61
CA GLU A 379 -21.48 -22.84 -13.47
C GLU A 379 -20.50 -24.01 -13.28
N ARG A 380 -19.20 -23.73 -13.06
CA ARG A 380 -18.21 -24.77 -12.76
C ARG A 380 -18.51 -25.40 -11.41
N PHE A 381 -18.77 -24.57 -10.40
CA PHE A 381 -19.12 -25.04 -9.07
C PHE A 381 -20.39 -25.89 -9.07
N GLU A 382 -21.45 -25.47 -9.76
CA GLU A 382 -22.69 -26.26 -9.84
C GLU A 382 -22.47 -27.62 -10.51
N ARG A 383 -21.67 -27.67 -11.58
CA ARG A 383 -21.31 -28.94 -12.24
C ARG A 383 -20.51 -29.86 -11.30
N GLU A 384 -19.58 -29.30 -10.55
CA GLU A 384 -18.82 -30.05 -9.54
C GLU A 384 -19.72 -30.54 -8.41
N TRP A 385 -20.61 -29.68 -7.90
CA TRP A 385 -21.59 -30.04 -6.87
C TRP A 385 -22.50 -31.17 -7.32
N VAL A 386 -23.10 -31.08 -8.53
CA VAL A 386 -23.95 -32.16 -9.09
C VAL A 386 -23.18 -33.47 -9.23
N ARG A 387 -21.89 -33.41 -9.58
CA ARG A 387 -21.03 -34.59 -9.68
C ARG A 387 -20.75 -35.24 -8.33
N LEU A 388 -20.58 -34.43 -7.29
CA LEU A 388 -20.30 -34.90 -5.93
C LEU A 388 -21.57 -35.28 -5.17
N ASN A 389 -22.72 -34.74 -5.57
CA ASN A 389 -24.01 -35.03 -4.99
C ASN A 389 -24.38 -36.51 -5.22
N GLY A 390 -24.46 -37.27 -4.12
CA GLY A 390 -24.65 -38.74 -4.14
C GLY A 390 -23.36 -39.56 -4.01
N LEU A 391 -22.18 -38.93 -4.07
CA LEU A 391 -20.87 -39.55 -3.78
C LEU A 391 -20.34 -39.21 -2.38
N LEU A 392 -20.78 -38.10 -1.80
CA LEU A 392 -20.39 -37.62 -0.48
C LEU A 392 -21.60 -37.55 0.46
N ASP A 393 -21.36 -37.74 1.75
CA ASP A 393 -22.38 -37.51 2.78
C ASP A 393 -22.84 -36.05 2.75
N SER A 394 -24.15 -35.83 2.88
CA SER A 394 -24.79 -34.52 2.82
C SER A 394 -24.23 -33.50 3.82
N ALA A 395 -23.66 -33.96 4.94
CA ALA A 395 -23.01 -33.11 5.95
C ALA A 395 -21.62 -32.61 5.52
N SER A 396 -20.99 -33.22 4.52
CA SER A 396 -19.68 -32.84 3.96
C SER A 396 -19.81 -31.99 2.69
N MET A 397 -21.03 -31.73 2.21
CA MET A 397 -21.27 -30.93 1.02
C MET A 397 -21.54 -29.47 1.37
N ALA A 398 -21.04 -28.56 0.52
CA ALA A 398 -21.45 -27.17 0.56
C ALA A 398 -22.96 -27.06 0.21
N PRO A 399 -23.71 -26.15 0.85
CA PRO A 399 -25.12 -25.91 0.52
C PRO A 399 -25.27 -25.47 -0.94
N ARG A 400 -26.39 -25.89 -1.54
CA ARG A 400 -26.76 -25.51 -2.90
C ARG A 400 -26.99 -23.98 -2.96
N PRO A 401 -26.65 -23.31 -4.08
CA PRO A 401 -26.99 -21.91 -4.28
C PRO A 401 -28.50 -21.64 -4.14
N ASP A 402 -28.85 -20.51 -3.52
CA ASP A 402 -30.23 -20.01 -3.54
C ASP A 402 -30.67 -19.60 -4.95
N THR A 403 -29.74 -19.10 -5.76
CA THR A 403 -29.97 -18.74 -7.17
C THR A 403 -29.08 -19.58 -8.09
N ASP A 404 -29.68 -20.25 -9.07
CA ASP A 404 -28.95 -21.08 -10.02
C ASP A 404 -28.15 -20.25 -11.05
N ALA A 405 -27.09 -20.86 -11.60
CA ALA A 405 -26.21 -20.19 -12.57
C ALA A 405 -26.95 -19.82 -13.86
N ALA A 406 -27.98 -20.58 -14.25
CA ALA A 406 -28.82 -20.26 -15.41
C ALA A 406 -29.57 -18.93 -15.23
N THR A 407 -30.06 -18.66 -14.02
CA THR A 407 -30.70 -17.39 -13.65
C THR A 407 -29.70 -16.27 -13.67
N ARG A 408 -28.50 -16.46 -13.11
CA ARG A 408 -27.41 -15.47 -13.18
C ARG A 408 -27.00 -15.16 -14.63
N ARG A 409 -26.94 -16.16 -15.50
CA ARG A 409 -26.68 -16.00 -16.94
C ARG A 409 -27.81 -15.22 -17.65
N ARG A 410 -29.07 -15.49 -17.33
CA ARG A 410 -30.22 -14.73 -17.85
C ARG A 410 -30.18 -13.26 -17.38
N GLN A 411 -29.88 -13.02 -16.10
CA GLN A 411 -29.71 -11.68 -15.55
C GLN A 411 -28.61 -10.93 -16.32
N LEU A 412 -27.42 -11.52 -16.48
CA LEU A 412 -26.32 -10.89 -17.22
C LEU A 412 -26.71 -10.56 -18.68
N ARG A 413 -27.43 -11.46 -19.37
CA ARG A 413 -27.94 -11.18 -20.73
C ARG A 413 -28.93 -10.02 -20.77
N ALA A 414 -29.82 -9.92 -19.78
CA ALA A 414 -30.76 -8.80 -19.68
C ALA A 414 -30.05 -7.47 -19.43
N LEU A 415 -28.98 -7.46 -18.62
CA LEU A 415 -28.17 -6.26 -18.41
C LEU A 415 -27.47 -5.80 -19.69
N ARG A 416 -27.03 -6.71 -20.56
CA ARG A 416 -26.43 -6.37 -21.87
C ARG A 416 -27.41 -5.69 -22.83
N SER A 417 -28.71 -5.84 -22.63
CA SER A 417 -29.74 -5.19 -23.47
C SER A 417 -30.18 -3.81 -22.98
N LEU A 418 -29.65 -3.32 -21.86
CA LEU A 418 -29.97 -1.98 -21.36
C LEU A 418 -29.37 -0.90 -22.27
N ALA A 419 -30.17 0.11 -22.62
CA ALA A 419 -29.74 1.18 -23.51
C ALA A 419 -28.96 2.29 -22.79
N ASP A 420 -29.26 2.53 -21.50
CA ASP A 420 -28.55 3.53 -20.68
C ASP A 420 -27.31 2.91 -20.02
N PRO A 421 -26.09 3.38 -20.37
CA PRO A 421 -24.84 2.90 -19.76
C PRO A 421 -24.78 3.11 -18.24
N ARG A 422 -25.46 4.13 -17.69
CA ARG A 422 -25.46 4.41 -16.24
C ARG A 422 -26.28 3.38 -15.48
N GLU A 423 -27.49 3.09 -15.96
CA GLU A 423 -28.35 2.04 -15.43
C GLU A 423 -27.67 0.67 -15.54
N GLN A 424 -27.06 0.39 -16.69
CA GLN A 424 -26.31 -0.84 -16.93
C GLN A 424 -25.14 -0.98 -15.96
N LEU A 425 -24.35 0.08 -15.76
CA LEU A 425 -23.22 0.10 -14.83
C LEU A 425 -23.67 -0.15 -13.38
N ALA A 426 -24.75 0.51 -12.94
CA ALA A 426 -25.29 0.33 -11.59
C ALA A 426 -25.74 -1.12 -11.37
N SER A 427 -26.46 -1.69 -12.34
CA SER A 427 -26.96 -3.06 -12.30
C SER A 427 -25.84 -4.10 -12.36
N LEU A 428 -24.80 -3.87 -13.17
CA LEU A 428 -23.61 -4.73 -13.20
C LEU A 428 -22.88 -4.73 -11.86
N LYS A 429 -22.70 -3.56 -11.23
CA LYS A 429 -22.10 -3.47 -9.88
C LYS A 429 -22.91 -4.25 -8.85
N GLN A 430 -24.25 -4.21 -8.93
CA GLN A 430 -25.12 -4.99 -8.07
C GLN A 430 -24.93 -6.49 -8.29
N LEU A 431 -25.02 -6.95 -9.54
CA LEU A 431 -24.84 -8.36 -9.88
C LEU A 431 -23.47 -8.90 -9.45
N LEU A 432 -22.40 -8.12 -9.62
CA LEU A 432 -21.05 -8.50 -9.16
C LEU A 432 -20.98 -8.68 -7.64
N ARG A 433 -21.65 -7.81 -6.86
CA ARG A 433 -21.70 -7.95 -5.40
C ARG A 433 -22.41 -9.24 -5.00
N GLU A 434 -23.55 -9.53 -5.62
CA GLU A 434 -24.32 -10.74 -5.36
C GLU A 434 -23.55 -12.01 -5.74
N LEU A 435 -22.94 -12.05 -6.93
CA LEU A 435 -22.13 -13.19 -7.38
C LEU A 435 -20.92 -13.46 -6.48
N ARG A 436 -20.26 -12.41 -5.98
CA ARG A 436 -19.16 -12.55 -5.01
C ARG A 436 -19.67 -13.09 -3.68
N ALA A 437 -20.75 -12.53 -3.14
CA ALA A 437 -21.34 -13.01 -1.89
C ALA A 437 -21.74 -14.49 -1.98
N ASP A 438 -22.34 -14.89 -3.11
CA ASP A 438 -22.71 -16.27 -3.39
C ASP A 438 -21.49 -17.21 -3.39
N LEU A 439 -20.38 -16.81 -4.04
CA LEU A 439 -19.16 -17.62 -4.12
C LEU A 439 -18.39 -17.66 -2.79
N ASP A 440 -18.35 -16.56 -2.03
CA ASP A 440 -17.67 -16.48 -0.73
C ASP A 440 -18.38 -17.34 0.33
N ALA A 441 -19.71 -17.32 0.34
CA ALA A 441 -20.51 -18.20 1.20
C ALA A 441 -20.22 -19.69 0.93
N ARG A 442 -19.95 -20.03 -0.34
CA ARG A 442 -19.60 -21.40 -0.76
C ARG A 442 -18.18 -21.78 -0.37
N SER A 443 -17.22 -20.88 -0.51
CA SER A 443 -15.84 -21.14 -0.11
C SER A 443 -15.71 -21.40 1.40
N ARG A 444 -16.55 -20.75 2.23
CA ARG A 444 -16.55 -20.94 3.69
C ARG A 444 -17.22 -22.22 4.18
N SER A 445 -18.04 -22.86 3.33
CA SER A 445 -18.82 -24.07 3.68
C SER A 445 -18.18 -25.38 3.22
N LEU A 446 -17.11 -25.32 2.43
CA LEU A 446 -16.24 -26.46 2.17
C LEU A 446 -15.32 -26.69 3.40
N PRO A 447 -15.27 -27.91 3.97
CA PRO A 447 -14.27 -28.20 4.99
C PRO A 447 -12.87 -27.97 4.39
N ALA A 448 -12.00 -27.29 5.16
CA ALA A 448 -10.64 -27.01 4.75
C ALA A 448 -9.98 -28.30 4.23
N ARG A 449 -9.47 -28.27 3.00
CA ARG A 449 -8.63 -29.37 2.50
C ARG A 449 -7.48 -29.55 3.48
N LEU A 450 -7.50 -30.66 4.21
CA LEU A 450 -6.39 -31.07 5.07
C LEU A 450 -5.10 -31.10 4.22
N PRO A 451 -4.01 -30.45 4.65
CA PRO A 451 -2.74 -30.58 3.96
C PRO A 451 -2.21 -32.00 4.17
N GLY A 452 -2.13 -32.77 3.10
CA GLY A 452 -1.42 -34.05 3.09
C GLY A 452 -2.30 -35.29 2.92
N GLN A 453 -2.82 -35.51 1.71
CA GLN A 453 -2.97 -36.88 1.22
C GLN A 453 -2.01 -37.07 0.05
N ARG A 454 -0.83 -37.62 0.37
CA ARG A 454 0.02 -38.30 -0.62
C ARG A 454 -0.75 -39.53 -1.08
N THR A 455 -1.39 -39.47 -2.24
CA THR A 455 -1.82 -40.66 -2.97
C THR A 455 -0.64 -41.17 -3.80
N GLY A 456 0.26 -41.89 -3.13
CA GLY A 456 1.24 -42.75 -3.77
C GLY A 456 1.19 -44.11 -3.08
N PRO A 457 1.04 -45.23 -3.80
CA PRO A 457 1.12 -46.54 -3.18
C PRO A 457 2.55 -46.73 -2.66
N GLY A 458 2.69 -46.96 -1.35
CA GLY A 458 3.98 -47.28 -0.74
C GLY A 458 4.55 -48.57 -1.33
N PRO A 459 5.88 -48.69 -1.46
CA PRO A 459 6.49 -49.85 -2.06
C PRO A 459 6.22 -51.08 -1.18
N ALA A 460 5.79 -52.16 -1.83
CA ALA A 460 5.66 -53.47 -1.21
C ALA A 460 7.02 -53.89 -0.63
N ALA A 461 7.01 -54.22 0.66
CA ALA A 461 8.08 -54.98 1.27
C ALA A 461 8.09 -56.39 0.66
N GLY A 462 9.22 -56.78 0.10
CA GLY A 462 9.56 -58.14 -0.32
C GLY A 462 10.96 -58.48 0.23
N PRO A 463 11.23 -59.77 0.47
CA PRO A 463 12.05 -60.31 1.57
C PRO A 463 13.55 -60.02 1.50
#